data_AF-A0A4Y9URK0-F1
#
_entry.id   AF-A0A4Y9URK0-F1
#
_cell.length_a   1.000
_cell.length_b   1.000
_cell.length_c   1.000
_cell.angle_alpha   90.00
_cell.angle_beta   90.00
_cell.angle_gamma   90.00
#
_symmetry.space_group_name_H-M   'P 1'
#
loop_
_entity.id
_entity.type
_entity.pdbx_description
1 polymer ?
#
loop_
_entity_poly.entity_id
_entity_poly.type
_entity_poly.pdbx_seq_one_letter_code
_entity_poly.pdbx_strand_id
1 'polypeptide(L)'
;KDRVDDAMHATRAAVEEGIVPGGGVALLRASEQLKGLRTKNDDQKTGVEIVRKALSAPARQIAINAGEDGSVIVGKILENKTYAYGFDSQTGEYVNLVTKGIIDPTKVVRTAIQNAASVAALLITTEAMVAELPKKGGAGPAMPPGGGMGGMDF
;
A
#
# COMPACT_ATOMS: atom_id res chain seq x y z
N LYS A 1 18.56 4.18 -15.62
CA LYS A 1 18.24 5.59 -15.37
C LYS A 1 17.42 5.68 -14.09
N ASP A 2 16.24 5.06 -14.09
CA ASP A 2 15.29 5.05 -12.97
C ASP A 2 15.89 4.58 -11.63
N ARG A 3 16.67 3.48 -11.63
CA ARG A 3 17.36 2.99 -10.40
C ARG A 3 18.27 4.02 -9.72
N VAL A 4 18.92 4.90 -10.48
CA VAL A 4 19.86 5.90 -9.94
C VAL A 4 19.08 7.08 -9.36
N ASP A 5 18.04 7.50 -10.06
CA ASP A 5 17.15 8.58 -9.63
C ASP A 5 16.40 8.16 -8.35
N ASP A 6 15.89 6.92 -8.29
CA ASP A 6 15.23 6.36 -7.12
C ASP A 6 16.17 6.31 -5.89
N ALA A 7 17.41 5.85 -6.08
CA ALA A 7 18.41 5.80 -5.01
C ALA A 7 18.77 7.20 -4.50
N MET A 8 18.91 8.18 -5.39
CA MET A 8 19.18 9.57 -5.02
C MET A 8 18.02 10.19 -4.22
N HIS A 9 16.78 9.94 -4.63
CA HIS A 9 15.62 10.44 -3.90
C HIS A 9 15.43 9.73 -2.55
N ALA A 10 15.66 8.42 -2.49
CA ALA A 10 15.60 7.65 -1.25
C ALA A 10 16.61 8.15 -0.21
N THR A 11 17.85 8.39 -0.62
CA THR A 11 18.89 8.93 0.28
C THR A 11 18.58 10.35 0.76
N ARG A 12 18.09 11.23 -0.12
CA ARG A 12 17.62 12.57 0.31
C ARG A 12 16.48 12.49 1.33
N ALA A 13 15.47 11.67 1.06
CA ALA A 13 14.34 11.49 1.97
C ALA A 13 14.77 10.89 3.33
N ALA A 14 15.75 9.98 3.32
CA ALA A 14 16.31 9.38 4.53
C ALA A 14 17.09 10.40 5.37
N VAL A 15 17.78 11.36 4.73
CA VAL A 15 18.49 12.45 5.45
C VAL A 15 17.50 13.43 6.08
N GLU A 16 16.38 13.72 5.40
CA GLU A 16 15.37 14.68 5.89
C GLU A 16 14.57 14.18 7.11
N GLU A 17 14.09 12.93 7.08
CA GLU A 17 13.15 12.40 8.10
C GLU A 17 13.64 11.11 8.78
N GLY A 18 14.87 10.70 8.50
CA GLY A 18 15.44 9.46 9.02
C GLY A 18 14.94 8.21 8.31
N ILE A 19 15.22 7.06 8.93
CA ILE A 19 14.94 5.73 8.40
C ILE A 19 14.17 4.89 9.42
N VAL A 20 13.43 3.91 8.92
CA VAL A 20 12.72 2.91 9.71
C VAL A 20 13.02 1.49 9.18
N PRO A 21 12.78 0.44 9.97
CA PRO A 21 12.89 -0.94 9.50
C PRO A 21 11.95 -1.16 8.31
N GLY A 22 12.49 -1.68 7.21
CA GLY A 22 11.73 -1.91 5.99
C GLY A 22 10.82 -3.15 6.06
N GLY A 23 10.49 -3.72 4.90
CA GLY A 23 9.72 -4.98 4.84
C GLY A 23 8.30 -4.87 5.42
N GLY A 24 7.74 -3.67 5.50
CA GLY A 24 6.45 -3.40 6.15
C GLY A 24 6.47 -3.49 7.67
N VAL A 25 7.63 -3.71 8.32
CA VAL A 25 7.73 -3.83 9.77
C VAL A 25 7.38 -2.52 10.47
N ALA A 26 7.82 -1.38 9.96
CA ALA A 26 7.46 -0.07 10.52
C ALA A 26 5.93 0.12 10.65
N LEU A 27 5.17 -0.27 9.61
CA LEU A 27 3.70 -0.20 9.60
C LEU A 27 3.08 -1.20 10.57
N LEU A 28 3.61 -2.43 10.63
CA LEU A 28 3.19 -3.41 11.63
C LEU A 28 3.37 -2.89 13.07
N ARG A 29 4.53 -2.31 13.38
CA ARG A 29 4.78 -1.73 14.71
C ARG A 29 3.84 -0.56 15.00
N ALA A 30 3.56 0.29 14.01
CA ALA A 30 2.58 1.37 14.15
C ALA A 30 1.17 0.82 14.43
N SER A 31 0.78 -0.29 13.80
CA SER A 31 -0.53 -0.92 14.01
C SER A 31 -0.78 -1.38 15.45
N GLU A 32 0.28 -1.74 16.18
CA GLU A 32 0.20 -2.16 17.58
C GLU A 32 -0.06 -0.97 18.52
N GLN A 33 0.47 0.21 18.20
CA GLN A 33 0.22 1.43 18.97
C GLN A 33 -1.25 1.88 18.91
N LEU A 34 -1.96 1.51 17.85
CA LEU A 34 -3.37 1.82 17.68
C LEU A 34 -4.30 1.01 18.60
N LYS A 35 -3.83 -0.09 19.22
CA LYS A 35 -4.62 -0.90 20.19
C LYS A 35 -5.15 -0.07 21.36
N GLY A 36 -4.37 0.92 21.79
CA GLY A 36 -4.69 1.76 22.94
C GLY A 36 -5.48 3.03 22.58
N LEU A 37 -5.81 3.23 21.31
CA LEU A 37 -6.44 4.47 20.85
C LEU A 37 -7.90 4.54 21.34
N ARG A 38 -8.19 5.55 22.15
CA ARG A 38 -9.54 5.79 22.67
C ARG A 38 -10.42 6.40 21.58
N THR A 39 -11.62 5.85 21.40
CA THR A 39 -12.61 6.33 20.43
C THR A 39 -13.83 6.88 21.14
N LYS A 40 -14.57 7.77 20.47
CA LYS A 40 -15.79 8.39 21.03
C LYS A 40 -17.03 7.50 20.87
N ASN A 41 -17.04 6.65 19.86
CA ASN A 41 -18.14 5.74 19.52
C ASN A 41 -17.62 4.46 18.83
N ASP A 42 -18.52 3.53 18.56
CA ASP A 42 -18.21 2.24 17.95
C ASP A 42 -17.84 2.34 16.46
N ASP A 43 -18.36 3.34 15.74
CA ASP A 43 -17.99 3.59 14.35
C ASP A 43 -16.51 3.97 14.22
N GLN A 44 -16.04 4.88 15.09
CA GLN A 44 -14.63 5.23 15.17
C GLN A 44 -13.77 4.03 15.56
N LYS A 45 -14.23 3.20 16.50
CA LYS A 45 -13.52 1.96 16.90
C LYS A 45 -13.36 1.02 15.70
N THR A 46 -14.42 0.86 14.91
CA THR A 46 -14.40 0.08 13.69
C THR A 46 -13.42 0.66 12.67
N GLY A 47 -13.41 1.98 12.49
CA GLY A 47 -12.45 2.68 11.63
C GLY A 47 -10.99 2.45 12.05
N VAL A 48 -10.69 2.50 13.35
CA VAL A 48 -9.35 2.18 13.88
C VAL A 48 -8.97 0.74 13.54
N GLU A 49 -9.85 -0.24 13.73
CA GLU A 49 -9.57 -1.64 13.41
C GLU A 49 -9.36 -1.88 11.90
N ILE A 50 -10.07 -1.15 11.03
CA ILE A 50 -9.83 -1.17 9.57
C ILE A 50 -8.40 -0.71 9.26
N VAL A 51 -7.97 0.42 9.82
CA VAL A 51 -6.61 0.95 9.62
C VAL A 51 -5.58 -0.04 10.15
N ARG A 52 -5.78 -0.59 11.35
CA ARG A 52 -4.88 -1.59 11.94
C ARG A 52 -4.71 -2.81 11.05
N LYS A 53 -5.80 -3.34 10.50
CA LYS A 53 -5.75 -4.47 9.57
C LYS A 53 -5.01 -4.09 8.28
N ALA A 54 -5.30 -2.93 7.70
CA ALA A 54 -4.65 -2.43 6.49
C ALA A 54 -3.13 -2.25 6.66
N LEU A 55 -2.67 -1.74 7.79
CA LEU A 55 -1.23 -1.58 8.09
C LEU A 55 -0.46 -2.90 8.12
N SER A 56 -1.14 -4.04 8.35
CA SER A 56 -0.51 -5.36 8.29
C SER A 56 -0.37 -5.93 6.88
N ALA A 57 -1.13 -5.40 5.91
CA ALA A 57 -1.19 -5.95 4.56
C ALA A 57 0.16 -5.90 3.82
N PRO A 58 0.98 -4.81 3.89
CA PRO A 58 2.25 -4.76 3.18
C PRO A 58 3.21 -5.89 3.57
N ALA A 59 3.42 -6.13 4.86
CA ALA A 59 4.30 -7.19 5.34
C ALA A 59 3.79 -8.60 4.96
N ARG A 60 2.47 -8.83 5.03
CA ARG A 60 1.88 -10.09 4.56
C ARG A 60 2.10 -10.28 3.06
N GLN A 61 1.88 -9.23 2.27
CA GLN A 61 2.03 -9.31 0.83
C GLN A 61 3.48 -9.60 0.42
N ILE A 62 4.45 -8.99 1.10
CA ILE A 62 5.88 -9.27 0.89
C ILE A 62 6.20 -10.73 1.19
N ALA A 63 5.71 -11.27 2.31
CA ALA A 63 5.88 -12.69 2.66
C ALA A 63 5.24 -13.63 1.63
N ILE A 64 4.01 -13.34 1.20
CA ILE A 64 3.30 -14.13 0.18
C ILE A 64 4.08 -14.12 -1.15
N ASN A 65 4.61 -12.95 -1.55
CA ASN A 65 5.42 -12.82 -2.75
C ASN A 65 6.75 -13.60 -2.66
N ALA A 66 7.22 -13.89 -1.44
CA ALA A 66 8.39 -14.73 -1.17
C ALA A 66 8.04 -16.23 -1.08
N GLY A 67 6.77 -16.62 -1.24
CA GLY A 67 6.31 -18.00 -1.17
C GLY A 67 5.97 -18.50 0.24
N GLU A 68 5.90 -17.60 1.22
CA GLU A 68 5.66 -17.92 2.64
C GLU A 68 4.22 -17.64 3.08
N ASP A 69 3.80 -18.22 4.21
CA ASP A 69 2.52 -17.87 4.83
C ASP A 69 2.62 -16.50 5.52
N GLY A 70 2.02 -15.48 4.89
CA GLY A 70 2.07 -14.11 5.41
C GLY A 70 1.48 -13.93 6.81
N SER A 71 0.51 -14.75 7.23
CA SER A 71 -0.05 -14.66 8.59
C SER A 71 0.92 -15.22 9.63
N VAL A 72 1.60 -16.32 9.32
CA VAL A 72 2.65 -16.88 10.18
C VAL A 72 3.83 -15.91 10.28
N ILE A 73 4.26 -15.32 9.17
CA ILE A 73 5.38 -14.36 9.16
C ILE A 73 5.05 -13.15 10.02
N VAL A 74 3.89 -12.52 9.81
CA VAL A 74 3.48 -11.35 10.60
C VAL A 74 3.31 -11.68 12.08
N GLY A 75 2.73 -12.84 12.41
CA GLY A 75 2.59 -13.29 13.80
C GLY A 75 3.94 -13.34 14.52
N LYS A 76 4.93 -14.03 13.94
CA LYS A 76 6.28 -14.15 14.49
C LYS A 76 7.00 -12.80 14.63
N ILE A 77 6.82 -11.88 13.68
CA ILE A 77 7.37 -10.52 13.79
C ILE A 77 6.78 -9.80 15.01
N LEU A 78 5.47 -9.89 15.21
CA LEU A 78 4.75 -9.20 16.29
C LEU A 78 5.03 -9.79 17.68
N GLU A 79 5.27 -11.09 17.79
CA GLU A 79 5.66 -11.76 19.05
C GLU A 79 6.99 -11.23 19.61
N ASN A 80 7.90 -10.81 18.73
CA ASN A 80 9.16 -10.20 19.14
C ASN A 80 9.00 -8.69 19.35
N LYS A 81 9.42 -8.20 20.53
CA LYS A 81 9.34 -6.78 20.91
C LYS A 81 10.45 -5.90 20.31
N THR A 82 11.48 -6.50 19.72
CA THR A 82 12.59 -5.76 19.13
C THR A 82 12.09 -4.99 17.91
N TYR A 83 12.23 -3.65 17.95
CA TYR A 83 11.65 -2.76 16.95
C TYR A 83 12.04 -3.14 15.51
N ALA A 84 13.33 -3.43 15.29
CA ALA A 84 13.90 -3.77 13.99
C ALA A 84 13.87 -5.27 13.64
N TYR A 85 13.30 -6.13 14.50
CA TYR A 85 13.15 -7.54 14.18
C TYR A 85 12.08 -7.72 13.12
N GLY A 86 12.46 -8.38 12.03
CA GLY A 86 11.63 -8.58 10.85
C GLY A 86 12.04 -9.80 10.06
N PHE A 87 11.42 -9.98 8.90
CA PHE A 87 11.65 -11.10 7.99
C PHE A 87 12.39 -10.60 6.75
N ASP A 88 13.58 -11.13 6.51
CA ASP A 88 14.31 -10.94 5.26
C ASP A 88 13.69 -11.87 4.20
N SER A 89 12.83 -11.30 3.35
CA SER A 89 12.11 -12.06 2.32
C SER A 89 13.00 -12.61 1.21
N GLN A 90 14.26 -12.16 1.12
CA GLN A 90 15.20 -12.68 0.14
C GLN A 90 15.87 -13.97 0.64
N THR A 91 16.15 -14.07 1.94
CA THR A 91 16.83 -15.24 2.54
C THR A 91 15.89 -16.19 3.28
N GLY A 92 14.68 -15.75 3.63
CA GLY A 92 13.74 -16.53 4.45
C GLY A 92 14.04 -16.48 5.95
N GLU A 93 14.89 -15.55 6.40
CA GLU A 93 15.38 -15.52 7.78
C GLU A 93 14.79 -14.38 8.60
N TYR A 94 14.64 -14.61 9.90
CA TYR A 94 14.30 -13.54 10.84
C TYR A 94 15.55 -12.86 11.36
N VAL A 95 15.70 -11.57 11.08
CA VAL A 95 16.90 -10.81 11.40
C VAL A 95 16.54 -9.42 11.90
N ASN A 96 17.56 -8.70 12.41
CA ASN A 96 17.43 -7.26 12.59
C ASN A 96 17.61 -6.58 11.23
N LEU A 97 16.49 -6.12 10.66
CA LEU A 97 16.41 -5.56 9.31
C LEU A 97 17.31 -4.31 9.14
N VAL A 98 17.40 -3.47 10.18
CA VAL A 98 18.22 -2.26 10.13
C VAL A 98 19.71 -2.63 10.03
N THR A 99 20.17 -3.58 10.85
CA THR A 99 21.58 -4.05 10.77
C THR A 99 21.88 -4.77 9.46
N LYS A 100 20.87 -5.38 8.83
CA LYS A 100 20.97 -6.02 7.52
C LYS A 100 20.92 -5.02 6.35
N GLY A 101 20.57 -3.75 6.61
CA GLY A 101 20.43 -2.71 5.59
C GLY A 101 19.07 -2.70 4.89
N ILE A 102 18.08 -3.45 5.39
CA ILE A 102 16.70 -3.46 4.90
C ILE A 102 15.93 -2.35 5.60
N ILE A 103 16.02 -1.15 5.04
CA ILE A 103 15.53 0.09 5.62
C ILE A 103 14.69 0.86 4.61
N ASP A 104 13.67 1.56 5.10
CA ASP A 104 12.87 2.47 4.30
C ASP A 104 13.03 3.90 4.84
N PRO A 105 13.09 4.94 3.99
CA PRO A 105 13.02 6.32 4.45
C PRO A 105 11.68 6.58 5.16
N THR A 106 11.70 7.23 6.34
CA THR A 106 10.48 7.51 7.13
C THR A 106 9.43 8.26 6.30
N LYS A 107 9.88 9.25 5.52
CA LYS A 107 9.03 10.06 4.63
C LYS A 107 8.25 9.22 3.63
N VAL A 108 8.86 8.17 3.07
CA VAL A 108 8.21 7.30 2.09
C VAL A 108 7.07 6.53 2.74
N VAL A 109 7.33 5.89 3.89
CA VAL A 109 6.33 5.11 4.62
C VAL A 109 5.17 5.99 5.10
N ARG A 110 5.48 7.16 5.65
CA ARG A 110 4.49 8.14 6.13
C ARG A 110 3.62 8.69 4.98
N THR A 111 4.26 9.09 3.89
CA THR A 111 3.55 9.68 2.74
C THR A 111 2.66 8.63 2.06
N ALA A 112 3.13 7.39 1.94
CA ALA A 112 2.36 6.29 1.37
C ALA A 112 1.04 6.08 2.13
N ILE A 113 1.07 5.99 3.46
CA ILE A 113 -0.14 5.78 4.25
C ILE A 113 -1.06 7.02 4.25
N GLN A 114 -0.50 8.23 4.28
CA GLN A 114 -1.28 9.46 4.21
C GLN A 114 -2.04 9.59 2.88
N ASN A 115 -1.37 9.30 1.77
CA ASN A 115 -1.99 9.34 0.45
C ASN A 115 -3.04 8.24 0.29
N ALA A 116 -2.75 7.02 0.74
CA ALA A 116 -3.72 5.92 0.71
C ALA A 116 -4.98 6.24 1.54
N ALA A 117 -4.80 6.77 2.74
CA ALA A 117 -5.91 7.20 3.60
C ALA A 117 -6.73 8.33 2.97
N SER A 118 -6.07 9.30 2.31
CA SER A 118 -6.74 10.41 1.62
C SER A 118 -7.66 9.91 0.50
N VAL A 119 -7.18 9.01 -0.36
CA VAL A 119 -7.98 8.42 -1.44
C VAL A 119 -9.10 7.55 -0.89
N ALA A 120 -8.82 6.72 0.13
CA ALA A 120 -9.84 5.88 0.76
C ALA A 120 -10.96 6.72 1.39
N ALA A 121 -10.62 7.80 2.09
CA ALA A 121 -11.59 8.71 2.68
C ALA A 121 -12.48 9.35 1.61
N LEU A 122 -11.88 9.86 0.53
CA LEU A 122 -12.62 10.43 -0.60
C LEU A 122 -13.64 9.42 -1.16
N LEU A 123 -13.20 8.19 -1.44
CA LEU A 123 -14.06 7.15 -2.02
C LEU A 123 -15.18 6.71 -1.08
N ILE A 124 -14.89 6.51 0.21
CA ILE A 124 -15.89 6.07 1.20
C ILE A 124 -16.99 7.11 1.38
N THR A 125 -16.68 8.41 1.26
CA THR A 125 -17.66 9.50 1.38
C THR A 125 -18.30 9.91 0.05
N THR A 126 -17.94 9.25 -1.05
CA THR A 126 -18.50 9.57 -2.37
C THR A 126 -19.85 8.87 -2.53
N GLU A 127 -20.93 9.65 -2.45
CA GLU A 127 -22.30 9.14 -2.61
C GLU A 127 -22.72 8.94 -4.07
N ALA A 128 -22.08 9.66 -5.02
CA ALA A 128 -22.42 9.59 -6.44
C ALA A 128 -21.19 9.76 -7.33
N MET A 129 -21.14 9.02 -8.43
CA MET A 129 -20.14 9.14 -9.49
C MET A 129 -20.86 9.34 -10.83
N VAL A 130 -20.47 10.37 -11.58
CA VAL A 130 -20.99 10.65 -12.91
C VAL A 130 -19.87 10.38 -13.92
N ALA A 131 -20.16 9.57 -14.92
CA ALA A 131 -19.23 9.26 -16.01
C ALA A 131 -19.89 9.59 -17.35
N GLU A 132 -19.10 10.06 -18.31
CA GLU A 132 -19.54 10.20 -19.69
C GLU A 132 -19.70 8.82 -20.34
N LEU A 133 -20.71 8.67 -21.17
CA LEU A 133 -20.86 7.46 -21.98
C LEU A 133 -19.66 7.32 -22.94
N PRO A 134 -19.14 6.11 -23.15
CA PRO A 134 -18.16 5.86 -24.19
C PRO A 134 -18.68 6.42 -25.52
N LYS A 135 -17.89 7.29 -26.18
CA LYS A 135 -18.27 7.85 -27.47
C LYS A 135 -18.45 6.72 -28.47
N LYS A 136 -19.66 6.51 -29.00
CA LYS A 136 -19.88 5.65 -30.18
C LYS A 136 -19.12 6.32 -31.36
N GLY A 137 -17.94 5.79 -31.70
CA GLY A 137 -17.18 6.20 -32.90
C GLY A 137 -15.78 6.81 -32.65
N GLY A 138 -14.88 6.10 -31.97
CA GLY A 138 -13.45 6.43 -31.94
C GLY A 138 -12.65 5.64 -32.98
N ALA A 139 -12.16 6.33 -34.03
CA ALA A 139 -11.00 5.98 -34.88
C ALA A 139 -10.78 4.50 -35.24
N GLY A 140 -11.73 3.88 -35.94
CA GLY A 140 -11.43 2.74 -36.81
C GLY A 140 -10.96 3.24 -38.18
N PRO A 141 -10.02 2.55 -38.87
CA PRO A 141 -9.61 2.94 -40.23
C PRO A 141 -10.84 3.08 -41.13
N ALA A 142 -10.88 4.18 -41.90
CA ALA A 142 -11.98 4.48 -42.81
C ALA A 142 -12.19 3.31 -43.79
N MET A 143 -13.25 2.55 -43.56
CA MET A 143 -13.69 1.52 -44.50
C MET A 143 -14.17 2.21 -45.79
N PRO A 144 -13.82 1.68 -46.97
CA PRO A 144 -14.17 2.28 -48.25
C PRO A 144 -15.70 2.39 -48.41
N PRO A 145 -16.20 3.42 -49.13
CA PRO A 145 -17.62 3.70 -49.24
C PRO A 145 -18.31 2.63 -50.11
N GLY A 146 -19.03 1.71 -49.48
CA GLY A 146 -19.86 0.74 -50.21
C GLY A 146 -20.50 -0.30 -49.31
N GLY A 147 -21.79 -0.13 -48.99
CA GLY A 147 -22.62 -1.17 -48.37
C GLY A 147 -23.58 -0.60 -47.34
N GLY A 148 -24.85 -0.46 -47.73
CA GLY A 148 -25.92 0.08 -46.89
C GLY A 148 -26.46 -0.86 -45.81
N MET A 149 -27.62 -0.47 -45.28
CA MET A 149 -28.36 -1.00 -44.12
C MET A 149 -27.71 -0.59 -42.79
N GLY A 150 -28.31 0.26 -41.96
CA GLY A 150 -29.73 0.43 -41.70
C GLY A 150 -29.84 0.45 -40.18
N GLY A 151 -30.05 1.63 -39.61
CA GLY A 151 -30.14 1.79 -38.18
C GLY A 151 -31.34 1.05 -37.60
N MET A 152 -31.14 0.43 -36.43
CA MET A 152 -32.18 0.20 -35.42
C MET A 152 -31.48 -0.13 -34.11
N ASP A 153 -31.32 0.91 -33.28
CA ASP A 153 -31.06 0.79 -31.85
C ASP A 153 -32.38 0.36 -31.16
N PHE A 154 -32.33 -0.71 -30.38
CA PHE A 154 -33.07 -0.87 -29.12
C PHE A 154 -32.04 -1.23 -28.05
#